data_AF-A0A7Y5DPD6-F1
#
_entry.id   AF-A0A7Y5DPD6-F1
#
_cell.length_a   1.000
_cell.length_b   1.000
_cell.length_c   1.000
_cell.angle_alpha   90.00
_cell.angle_beta   90.00
_cell.angle_gamma   90.00
#
_symmetry.space_group_name_H-M   'P 1'
#
loop_
_entity.id
_entity.type
_entity.pdbx_description
1 polymer ?
#
loop_
_entity_poly.entity_id
_entity_poly.type
_entity_poly.pdbx_seq_one_letter_code
_entity_poly.pdbx_strand_id
1 'polypeptide(L)'
;MIIIDYQSIIQRSNKLVSSNMDGETVMMSIENGEYFGLNSVGSRMWELIENPIKVNTLIELLLDEFDVSREQCEAETMEFLNHLLDKKLLTIIPAK
;
A
#
# COMPACT_ATOMS: atom_id res chain seq x y z
N MET A 1 4.38 -0.57 -19.37
CA MET A 1 4.24 0.21 -18.13
C MET A 1 2.89 -0.17 -17.55
N ILE A 2 2.88 -0.91 -16.45
CA ILE A 2 1.63 -1.27 -15.77
C ILE A 2 1.20 -0.04 -14.97
N ILE A 3 -0.03 0.43 -15.14
CA ILE A 3 -0.57 1.63 -14.47
C ILE A 3 -1.59 1.15 -13.44
N ILE A 4 -1.45 1.58 -12.19
CA ILE A 4 -2.48 1.39 -11.16
C ILE A 4 -3.59 2.42 -11.37
N ASP A 5 -4.83 1.95 -11.27
CA ASP A 5 -6.02 2.79 -11.24
C ASP A 5 -6.97 2.39 -10.10
N TYR A 6 -8.05 3.15 -9.95
CA TYR A 6 -9.08 2.94 -8.93
C TYR A 6 -9.81 1.59 -9.02
N GLN A 7 -9.77 0.92 -10.18
CA GLN A 7 -10.43 -0.37 -10.40
C GLN A 7 -9.48 -1.55 -10.22
N SER A 8 -8.18 -1.28 -10.14
CA SER A 8 -7.14 -2.28 -9.97
C SER A 8 -7.31 -3.03 -8.67
N ILE A 9 -7.13 -4.35 -8.73
CA ILE A 9 -7.00 -5.20 -7.55
C ILE A 9 -5.52 -5.34 -7.26
N ILE A 10 -5.12 -5.01 -6.04
CA ILE A 10 -3.72 -4.96 -5.63
C ILE A 10 -3.48 -5.85 -4.42
N GLN A 11 -2.23 -6.27 -4.26
CA GLN A 11 -1.77 -7.00 -3.09
C GLN A 11 -0.27 -6.74 -2.88
N ARG A 12 0.16 -6.59 -1.62
CA ARG A 12 1.60 -6.55 -1.30
C ARG A 12 2.29 -7.85 -1.69
N SER A 13 3.56 -7.73 -2.05
CA SER A 13 4.41 -8.87 -2.36
C SER A 13 4.79 -9.61 -1.07
N ASN A 14 4.65 -10.94 -1.07
CA ASN A 14 5.03 -11.80 0.07
C ASN A 14 6.56 -11.92 0.25
N LYS A 15 7.34 -11.18 -0.53
CA LYS A 15 8.81 -11.24 -0.54
C LYS A 15 9.47 -10.36 0.53
N LEU A 16 8.69 -9.68 1.36
CA LEU A 16 9.20 -8.79 2.40
C LEU A 16 9.09 -9.39 3.80
N VAL A 17 10.08 -9.10 4.63
CA VAL A 17 9.98 -9.22 6.08
C VAL A 17 9.63 -7.83 6.61
N SER A 18 8.45 -7.69 7.22
CA SER A 18 8.03 -6.47 7.91
C SER A 18 7.86 -6.74 9.40
N SER A 19 8.28 -5.80 10.24
CA SER A 19 8.03 -5.82 11.68
C SER A 19 7.24 -4.57 12.07
N ASN A 20 6.19 -4.75 12.87
CA ASN A 20 5.41 -3.66 13.43
C ASN A 20 6.00 -3.30 14.79
N MET A 21 6.35 -2.02 14.98
CA MET A 21 6.83 -1.46 16.23
C MET A 21 5.99 -0.21 16.52
N ASP A 22 5.18 -0.25 17.58
CA ASP A 22 4.37 0.87 18.06
C ASP A 22 3.47 1.56 16.99
N GLY A 23 2.91 0.79 16.05
CA GLY A 23 2.02 1.31 15.00
C GLY A 23 2.75 1.86 13.77
N GLU A 24 4.08 1.82 13.78
CA GLU A 24 4.93 2.07 12.62
C GLU A 24 5.45 0.74 12.07
N THR A 25 5.47 0.62 10.74
CA THR A 25 5.97 -0.56 10.07
C THR A 25 7.34 -0.28 9.49
N VAL A 26 8.32 -1.09 9.90
CA VAL A 26 9.62 -1.15 9.23
C VAL A 26 9.62 -2.34 8.29
N MET A 27 9.84 -2.07 7.00
CA MET A 27 9.94 -3.09 5.96
C MET A 27 11.39 -3.21 5.52
N MET A 28 11.89 -4.45 5.42
CA MET A 28 13.18 -4.73 4.81
C MET A 28 12.98 -5.42 3.47
N SER A 29 13.42 -4.78 2.38
CA SER A 29 13.51 -5.45 1.09
C SER A 29 14.66 -6.42 1.07
N ILE A 30 14.35 -7.73 1.05
CA ILE A 30 15.35 -8.80 0.94
C ILE A 30 16.11 -8.70 -0.39
N GLU A 31 15.45 -8.25 -1.47
CA GLU A 31 16.07 -8.12 -2.79
C GLU A 31 16.96 -6.86 -2.90
N ASN A 32 16.66 -5.77 -2.18
CA ASN A 32 17.34 -4.48 -2.38
C ASN A 32 18.24 -4.05 -1.19
N GLY A 33 18.12 -4.68 -0.02
CA GLY A 33 18.80 -4.23 1.21
C GLY A 33 18.31 -2.86 1.73
N GLU A 34 17.18 -2.37 1.22
CA GLU A 34 16.58 -1.09 1.59
C GLU A 34 15.64 -1.24 2.79
N TYR A 35 15.71 -0.28 3.72
CA TYR A 35 14.77 -0.14 4.83
C TYR A 35 13.73 0.93 4.49
N PHE A 36 12.47 0.59 4.67
CA PHE A 36 11.36 1.52 4.53
C PHE A 36 10.68 1.69 5.88
N GLY A 37 10.62 2.92 6.37
CA GLY A 37 9.75 3.28 7.48
C GLY A 37 8.43 3.76 6.93
N LEU A 38 7.33 3.20 7.43
CA LEU A 38 5.98 3.68 7.16
C LEU A 38 5.48 4.44 8.37
N ASN A 39 4.91 5.62 8.13
CA ASN A 39 4.11 6.31 9.14
C ASN A 39 2.83 5.50 9.46
N SER A 40 2.00 5.98 10.37
CA SER A 40 0.76 5.30 10.77
C SER A 40 -0.18 4.98 9.60
N VAL A 41 -0.39 5.94 8.69
CA VAL A 41 -1.26 5.77 7.51
C VAL A 41 -0.67 4.76 6.53
N GLY A 42 0.63 4.88 6.22
CA GLY A 42 1.34 3.94 5.36
C GLY A 42 1.34 2.53 5.92
N SER A 43 1.55 2.39 7.23
CA SER A 43 1.49 1.11 7.94
C SER A 43 0.11 0.49 7.82
N ARG A 44 -0.94 1.31 7.96
CA ARG A 44 -2.31 0.85 7.80
C ARG A 44 -2.63 0.40 6.38
N MET A 45 -2.20 1.18 5.38
CA MET A 45 -2.30 0.77 3.97
C MET A 45 -1.59 -0.56 3.75
N TRP A 46 -0.37 -0.71 4.27
CA TRP A 46 0.44 -1.92 4.16
C TRP A 46 -0.21 -3.18 4.77
N GLU A 47 -0.96 -3.02 5.87
CA GLU A 47 -1.77 -4.09 6.45
C GLU A 47 -2.97 -4.44 5.56
N LEU A 48 -3.72 -3.44 5.11
CA LEU A 48 -4.93 -3.64 4.31
C LEU A 48 -4.66 -4.35 2.97
N ILE A 49 -3.49 -4.09 2.36
CA ILE A 49 -3.08 -4.72 1.10
C ILE A 49 -2.41 -6.10 1.31
N GLU A 50 -2.39 -6.66 2.51
CA GLU A 50 -1.94 -8.03 2.74
C GLU A 50 -2.77 -9.03 1.92
N ASN A 51 -4.06 -8.79 1.82
CA ASN A 51 -4.99 -9.55 1.01
C ASN A 51 -5.38 -8.75 -0.25
N PRO A 52 -5.77 -9.42 -1.34
CA PRO A 52 -6.26 -8.75 -2.55
C PRO A 52 -7.38 -7.76 -2.24
N ILE A 53 -7.17 -6.48 -2.56
CA ILE A 53 -8.14 -5.42 -2.35
C ILE A 53 -8.21 -4.49 -3.56
N LYS A 54 -9.40 -3.96 -3.84
CA LYS A 54 -9.59 -2.94 -4.87
C LYS A 54 -9.15 -1.58 -4.36
N VAL A 55 -8.45 -0.80 -5.17
CA VAL A 55 -7.94 0.54 -4.78
C VAL A 55 -9.06 1.44 -4.26
N ASN A 56 -10.23 1.50 -4.90
CA ASN A 56 -11.35 2.27 -4.36
C ASN A 56 -11.79 1.80 -2.97
N THR A 57 -11.83 0.49 -2.73
CA THR A 57 -12.22 -0.05 -1.41
C THR A 57 -11.19 0.31 -0.35
N LEU A 58 -9.89 0.28 -0.69
CA LEU A 58 -8.83 0.74 0.18
C LEU A 58 -9.04 2.22 0.59
N ILE A 59 -9.34 3.09 -0.38
CA ILE A 59 -9.57 4.52 -0.13
C ILE A 59 -10.79 4.74 0.76
N GLU A 60 -11.92 4.04 0.54
CA GLU A 60 -13.08 4.15 1.42
C GLU A 60 -12.75 3.74 2.87
N LEU A 61 -12.00 2.65 3.06
CA LEU A 61 -11.59 2.20 4.41
C LEU A 61 -10.70 3.24 5.11
N LEU A 62 -9.79 3.87 4.37
CA LEU A 62 -8.93 4.92 4.93
C LEU A 62 -9.74 6.18 5.28
N LEU A 63 -10.73 6.56 4.48
CA LEU A 63 -11.61 7.69 4.79
C LEU A 63 -12.49 7.44 6.01
N ASP A 64 -12.87 6.19 6.26
CA ASP A 64 -13.61 5.81 7.48
C ASP A 64 -12.71 5.83 8.73
N GLU A 65 -11.41 5.56 8.57
CA GLU A 65 -10.44 5.47 9.67
C GLU A 65 -9.74 6.81 9.99
N PHE A 66 -9.58 7.70 9.01
CA PHE A 66 -8.82 8.94 9.11
C PHE A 66 -9.67 10.16 8.74
N ASP A 67 -9.59 11.20 9.57
CA ASP A 67 -10.29 12.48 9.33
C ASP A 67 -9.51 13.34 8.32
N VAL A 68 -9.62 12.98 7.04
CA VAL A 68 -9.00 13.66 5.90
C VAL A 68 -10.00 13.87 4.76
N SER A 69 -9.74 14.84 3.88
CA SER A 69 -10.51 14.99 2.65
C SER A 69 -10.30 13.82 1.71
N ARG A 70 -11.32 13.48 0.91
CA ARG A 70 -11.23 12.48 -0.15
C ARG A 70 -10.09 12.74 -1.12
N GLU A 71 -9.93 13.98 -1.55
CA GLU A 71 -8.89 14.37 -2.52
C GLU A 71 -7.49 14.09 -1.98
N GLN A 72 -7.25 14.39 -0.69
CA GLN A 72 -5.99 14.09 -0.02
C GLN A 72 -5.75 12.58 0.08
N CYS A 73 -6.77 11.83 0.53
CA CYS A 73 -6.67 10.38 0.68
C CYS A 73 -6.37 9.69 -0.66
N GLU A 74 -7.06 10.09 -1.72
CA GLU A 74 -6.84 9.57 -3.08
C GLU A 74 -5.41 9.86 -3.55
N ALA A 75 -4.95 11.11 -3.43
CA ALA A 75 -3.61 11.51 -3.89
C ALA A 75 -2.50 10.76 -3.14
N GLU A 76 -2.54 10.74 -1.80
CA GLU A 76 -1.52 10.06 -0.99
C GLU A 76 -1.54 8.54 -1.18
N THR A 77 -2.73 7.95 -1.28
CA THR A 77 -2.86 6.50 -1.54
C THR A 77 -2.25 6.15 -2.89
N MET A 78 -2.56 6.93 -3.95
CA MET A 78 -2.02 6.67 -5.28
C MET A 78 -0.50 6.88 -5.32
N GLU A 79 0.04 7.90 -4.66
CA GLU A 79 1.48 8.11 -4.55
C GLU A 79 2.16 6.92 -3.86
N PHE A 80 1.60 6.48 -2.73
CA PHE A 80 2.11 5.34 -1.97
C PHE A 80 2.12 4.05 -2.79
N LEU A 81 1.01 3.72 -3.45
CA LEU A 81 0.88 2.50 -4.25
C LEU A 81 1.83 2.49 -5.45
N ASN A 82 2.01 3.64 -6.12
CA ASN A 82 2.98 3.76 -7.21
C ASN A 82 4.41 3.56 -6.71
N HIS A 83 4.75 4.12 -5.54
CA HIS A 83 6.07 3.92 -4.94
C HIS A 83 6.34 2.43 -4.64
N LEU A 84 5.36 1.72 -4.06
CA LEU A 84 5.48 0.28 -3.81
C LEU A 84 5.59 -0.53 -5.10
N LEU A 85 4.85 -0.16 -6.15
CA LEU A 85 4.89 -0.84 -7.46
C LEU A 85 6.28 -0.70 -8.11
N ASP A 86 6.84 0.51 -8.12
CA ASP A 86 8.19 0.79 -8.64
C ASP A 86 9.27 -0.02 -7.91
N LYS A 87 9.09 -0.19 -6.60
CA LYS A 87 9.98 -0.99 -5.76
C LYS A 87 9.69 -2.50 -5.82
N LYS A 88 8.73 -2.94 -6.64
CA LYS A 88 8.26 -4.35 -6.77
C LYS A 88 7.74 -4.96 -5.46
N LEU A 89 7.26 -4.11 -4.57
CA LEU A 89 6.68 -4.47 -3.27
C LEU A 89 5.17 -4.67 -3.34
N LEU A 90 4.57 -4.31 -4.47
CA LEU A 90 3.15 -4.44 -4.76
C LEU A 90 2.98 -5.18 -6.09
N THR A 91 1.89 -5.95 -6.21
CA THR A 91 1.49 -6.58 -7.47
C THR A 91 0.04 -6.21 -7.80
N ILE A 92 -0.25 -6.07 -9.11
CA ILE A 92 -1.63 -5.94 -9.60
C ILE A 92 -2.12 -7.33 -9.99
N ILE A 93 -3.28 -7.71 -9.46
CA ILE A 93 -3.93 -8.97 -9.76
C ILE A 93 -4.81 -8.76 -11.01
N PRO A 94 -4.56 -9.49 -12.11
CA PRO A 94 -5.39 -9.39 -13.30
C PRO A 94 -6.82 -9.83 -12.98
N ALA A 95 -7.80 -9.06 -13.45
CA ALA A 95 -9.18 -9.51 -13.49
C ALA A 95 -9.26 -10.79 -14.34
N LYS A 96 -9.89 -11.83 -13.81
CA LYS A 96 -10.18 -13.07 -14.55
C LYS A 96 -11.23 -12.83 -15.62
#